data_AF-A0A8T7M886-F1
#
_entry.id   AF-A0A8T7M886-F1
#
_cell.length_a   1.000
_cell.length_b   1.000
_cell.length_c   1.000
_cell.angle_alpha   90.00
_cell.angle_beta   90.00
_cell.angle_gamma   90.00
#
_symmetry.space_group_name_H-M   'P 1'
#
loop_
_entity.id
_entity.type
_entity.pdbx_description
1 polymer ?
#
loop_
_entity_poly.entity_id
_entity_poly.type
_entity_poly.pdbx_seq_one_letter_code
_entity_poly.pdbx_strand_id
1 'polypeptide(L)'
;MAGLAETVSSSGIMRRRGQRILYALVLLLLFSLGLALAFWEIQQYETTLLRKTFILHETGTPPVSVMEISPINATDNSPVLLVAHGYSANKETMQAIGVESALRLNLRVLLLDFPGHGLSPERFSGDLASDQQNDQLVKALNSLYQYTRRTYPDAPVALLGHSMGTGVVARLSARENNFAATILLSPARMPDYPELGYKNLLVLVGDGDISQSLDEAKKVYALSTGMPSDSDYPTEARKVEGAEQGDPLDGTAKRVRVLSGTNHITILYTADTLSEVNSWLDRTLFKSDGKAVRAAILDDQNGAGFRLRWTIVGIIFAVCLIYPVSSLLVDVFKLRAVLSRIPLPPTTSQSLLMAGILLLAEVIAALLWTPVKPPPQLLGLQLGSYLAGFFLVTGLLVLGWLRWYQNRQRFGARFEDYSRYWGGVILTKLTVWVLLPAGLFALVYFTLGWFSANSWESLQFSPARIIPFIGLVLCLLPYFLADECIFRRMPTWRGYFLGLGSKIGLFAVLFGAVMLSPTQLGFLIIILPVLFLLFAVFGLVSLWLFWLMHDFVTNAVLQTLIFAWVIACFFPVV
;
A
#
# COMPACT_ATOMS: atom_id res chain seq x y z
N MET A 1 -53.08 -5.99 -36.12
CA MET A 1 -51.64 -5.70 -36.27
C MET A 1 -50.95 -5.20 -34.99
N ALA A 2 -51.67 -4.86 -33.91
CA ALA A 2 -51.05 -4.44 -32.63
C ALA A 2 -50.31 -5.57 -31.86
N GLY A 3 -50.80 -6.82 -31.91
CA GLY A 3 -50.18 -7.96 -31.19
C GLY A 3 -48.88 -8.51 -31.80
N LEU A 4 -48.55 -8.17 -33.04
CA LEU A 4 -47.29 -8.57 -33.70
C LEU A 4 -46.13 -7.61 -33.37
N ALA A 5 -46.41 -6.36 -32.98
CA ALA A 5 -45.38 -5.39 -32.59
C ALA A 5 -44.86 -5.62 -31.16
N GLU A 6 -45.72 -6.05 -30.22
CA GLU A 6 -45.33 -6.37 -28.83
C GLU A 6 -44.49 -7.66 -28.73
N THR A 7 -44.76 -8.65 -29.58
CA THR A 7 -44.02 -9.92 -29.62
C THR A 7 -42.62 -9.77 -30.27
N VAL A 8 -42.47 -8.89 -31.27
CA VAL A 8 -41.17 -8.55 -31.86
C VAL A 8 -40.30 -7.69 -30.91
N SER A 9 -40.93 -6.79 -30.14
CA SER A 9 -40.25 -5.97 -29.11
C SER A 9 -39.69 -6.82 -27.95
N SER A 10 -40.51 -7.72 -27.40
CA SER A 10 -40.13 -8.59 -26.28
C SER A 10 -39.06 -9.63 -26.66
N SER A 11 -39.13 -10.21 -27.87
CA SER A 11 -38.10 -11.12 -28.38
C SER A 11 -36.75 -10.44 -28.62
N GLY A 12 -36.74 -9.20 -29.11
CA GLY A 12 -35.51 -8.39 -29.26
C GLY A 12 -34.86 -8.01 -27.94
N ILE A 13 -35.65 -7.68 -26.91
CA ILE A 13 -35.16 -7.37 -25.55
C ILE A 13 -34.59 -8.63 -24.89
N MET A 14 -35.29 -9.77 -25.00
CA MET A 14 -34.78 -11.05 -24.47
C MET A 14 -33.48 -11.50 -25.16
N ARG A 15 -33.38 -11.32 -26.49
CA ARG A 15 -32.15 -11.64 -27.26
C ARG A 15 -30.96 -10.76 -26.84
N ARG A 16 -31.18 -9.45 -26.63
CA ARG A 16 -30.13 -8.53 -26.14
C ARG A 16 -29.68 -8.84 -24.70
N ARG A 17 -30.60 -9.25 -23.83
CA ARG A 17 -30.27 -9.69 -22.46
C ARG A 17 -29.50 -11.01 -22.46
N GLY A 18 -29.93 -11.99 -23.24
CA GLY A 18 -29.23 -13.26 -23.40
C GLY A 18 -27.80 -13.08 -23.93
N GLN A 19 -27.61 -12.20 -24.92
CA GLN A 19 -26.29 -11.85 -25.42
C GLN A 19 -25.40 -11.19 -24.35
N ARG A 20 -25.92 -10.24 -23.57
CA ARG A 20 -25.16 -9.61 -22.47
C ARG A 20 -24.72 -10.61 -21.40
N ILE A 21 -25.61 -11.50 -20.99
CA ILE A 21 -25.29 -12.55 -20.02
C ILE A 21 -24.20 -13.46 -20.58
N LEU A 22 -24.31 -13.88 -21.85
CA LEU A 22 -23.28 -14.69 -22.50
C LEU A 22 -21.92 -13.97 -22.53
N TYR A 23 -21.87 -12.70 -22.91
CA TYR A 23 -20.63 -11.91 -22.89
C TYR A 23 -20.04 -11.82 -21.48
N ALA A 24 -20.87 -11.58 -20.45
CA ALA A 24 -20.42 -11.53 -19.07
C ALA A 24 -19.87 -12.89 -18.60
N LEU A 25 -20.49 -14.01 -19.00
CA LEU A 25 -19.98 -15.35 -18.69
C LEU A 25 -18.64 -15.65 -19.39
N VAL A 26 -18.48 -15.24 -20.64
CA VAL A 26 -17.20 -15.38 -21.38
C VAL A 26 -16.10 -14.56 -20.70
N LEU A 27 -16.38 -13.30 -20.35
CA LEU A 27 -15.42 -12.45 -19.64
C LEU A 27 -15.11 -12.97 -18.23
N LEU A 28 -16.10 -13.51 -17.53
CA LEU A 28 -15.90 -14.17 -16.23
C LEU A 28 -14.90 -15.31 -16.37
N LEU A 29 -15.12 -16.21 -17.34
CA LEU A 29 -14.22 -17.34 -17.60
C LEU A 29 -12.80 -16.85 -17.95
N LEU A 30 -12.67 -15.90 -18.88
CA LEU A 30 -11.38 -15.39 -19.31
C LEU A 30 -10.60 -14.73 -18.16
N PHE A 31 -11.25 -13.86 -17.37
CA PHE A 31 -10.59 -13.20 -16.25
C PHE A 31 -10.27 -14.17 -15.11
N SER A 32 -11.13 -15.16 -14.84
CA SER A 32 -10.84 -16.23 -13.88
C SER A 32 -9.65 -17.09 -14.32
N LEU A 33 -9.52 -17.39 -15.62
CA LEU A 33 -8.35 -18.10 -16.16
C LEU A 33 -7.07 -17.27 -16.01
N GLY A 34 -7.11 -15.97 -16.31
CA GLY A 34 -5.97 -15.07 -16.10
C GLY A 34 -5.55 -14.99 -14.63
N LEU A 35 -6.53 -14.91 -13.72
CA LEU A 35 -6.28 -14.95 -12.27
C LEU A 35 -5.66 -16.28 -11.83
N ALA A 36 -6.18 -17.41 -12.33
CA ALA A 36 -5.66 -18.74 -12.03
C ALA A 36 -4.23 -18.94 -12.56
N LEU A 37 -3.92 -18.42 -13.75
CA LEU A 37 -2.57 -18.44 -14.30
C LEU A 37 -1.61 -17.62 -13.43
N ALA A 38 -1.98 -16.39 -13.07
CA ALA A 38 -1.16 -15.56 -12.18
C ALA A 38 -0.91 -16.24 -10.82
N PHE A 39 -1.94 -16.88 -10.26
CA PHE A 39 -1.81 -17.67 -9.03
C PHE A 39 -0.84 -18.84 -9.23
N TRP A 40 -1.00 -19.60 -10.32
CA TRP A 40 -0.15 -20.74 -10.64
C TRP A 40 1.33 -20.35 -10.73
N GLU A 41 1.64 -19.28 -11.46
CA GLU A 41 3.01 -18.80 -11.66
C GLU A 41 3.67 -18.33 -10.35
N ILE A 42 2.91 -17.69 -9.46
CA ILE A 42 3.41 -17.33 -8.12
C ILE A 42 3.68 -18.59 -7.28
N GLN A 43 2.84 -19.63 -7.40
CA GLN A 43 3.02 -20.89 -6.65
C GLN A 43 4.22 -21.70 -7.14
N GLN A 44 4.54 -21.68 -8.45
CA GLN A 44 5.72 -22.38 -8.96
C GLN A 44 7.01 -21.92 -8.28
N TYR A 45 7.12 -20.64 -7.90
CA TYR A 45 8.26 -20.08 -7.17
C TYR A 45 8.41 -20.59 -5.75
N GLU A 46 7.31 -21.00 -5.12
CA GLU A 46 7.33 -21.46 -3.73
C GLU A 46 7.74 -22.94 -3.64
N THR A 47 7.87 -23.67 -4.76
CA THR A 47 8.17 -25.12 -4.74
C THR A 47 9.58 -25.46 -4.24
N THR A 48 10.52 -24.52 -4.28
CA THR A 48 11.91 -24.71 -3.83
C THR A 48 12.19 -24.08 -2.47
N LEU A 49 11.20 -23.43 -1.87
CA LEU A 49 11.30 -22.66 -0.63
C LEU A 49 10.37 -23.22 0.43
N LEU A 50 10.77 -23.05 1.68
CA LEU A 50 9.92 -23.19 2.86
C LEU A 50 9.60 -21.79 3.37
N ARG A 51 8.30 -21.52 3.50
CA ARG A 51 7.79 -20.30 4.12
C ARG A 51 7.03 -20.65 5.39
N LYS A 52 7.47 -20.10 6.52
CA LYS A 52 6.82 -20.30 7.81
C LYS A 52 6.51 -18.94 8.43
N THR A 53 5.27 -18.74 8.84
CA THR A 53 4.88 -17.54 9.60
C THR A 53 4.51 -17.96 11.01
N PHE A 54 5.06 -17.27 12.01
CA PHE A 54 4.83 -17.55 13.42
C PHE A 54 4.89 -16.28 14.25
N ILE A 55 4.38 -16.35 15.48
CA ILE A 55 4.53 -15.28 16.47
C ILE A 55 5.59 -15.73 17.46
N LEU A 56 6.67 -14.96 17.56
CA LEU A 56 7.72 -15.16 18.53
C LEU A 56 7.29 -14.56 19.87
N HIS A 57 7.31 -15.39 20.92
CA HIS A 57 7.10 -14.97 22.29
C HIS A 57 8.42 -15.09 23.05
N GLU A 58 9.15 -13.99 23.19
CA GLU A 58 10.41 -13.98 23.91
C GLU A 58 10.27 -13.28 25.26
N THR A 59 10.68 -13.96 26.33
CA THR A 59 10.54 -13.48 27.71
C THR A 59 11.14 -12.08 27.88
N GLY A 60 10.36 -11.15 28.42
CA GLY A 60 10.80 -9.77 28.64
C GLY A 60 10.77 -8.87 27.39
N THR A 61 10.20 -9.35 26.28
CA THR A 61 10.06 -8.56 25.05
C THR A 61 8.65 -8.68 24.44
N PRO A 62 8.20 -7.69 23.64
CA PRO A 62 6.93 -7.79 22.95
C PRO A 62 6.88 -8.98 21.97
N PRO A 63 5.72 -9.64 21.79
CA PRO A 63 5.54 -10.62 20.73
C PRO A 63 5.82 -10.03 19.34
N VAL A 64 6.50 -10.80 18.49
CA VAL A 64 6.90 -10.37 17.14
C VAL A 64 6.34 -11.33 16.12
N SER A 65 5.58 -10.83 15.14
CA SER A 65 5.18 -11.65 13.99
C SER A 65 6.37 -11.79 13.04
N VAL A 66 6.74 -13.02 12.69
CA VAL A 66 7.93 -13.33 11.90
C VAL A 66 7.53 -14.21 10.73
N MET A 67 8.14 -13.95 9.58
CA MET A 67 8.14 -14.81 8.41
C MET A 67 9.55 -15.32 8.19
N GLU A 68 9.74 -16.64 8.24
CA GLU A 68 10.94 -17.32 7.78
C GLU A 68 10.77 -17.72 6.32
N ILE A 69 11.77 -17.39 5.51
CA ILE A 69 11.94 -17.87 4.13
C ILE A 69 13.28 -18.58 4.09
N SER A 70 13.29 -19.89 3.79
CA SER A 70 14.50 -20.68 3.68
C SER A 70 14.39 -21.69 2.53
N PRO A 71 15.49 -22.03 1.83
CA PRO A 71 15.48 -23.13 0.89
C PRO A 71 15.21 -24.46 1.58
N ILE A 72 14.63 -25.42 0.84
CA ILE A 72 14.34 -26.76 1.36
C ILE A 72 15.61 -27.48 1.85
N ASN A 73 16.77 -27.13 1.30
CA ASN A 73 18.09 -27.68 1.66
C ASN A 73 18.88 -26.79 2.65
N ALA A 74 18.25 -25.79 3.28
CA ALA A 74 18.90 -25.01 4.32
C ALA A 74 19.26 -25.90 5.52
N THR A 75 20.45 -25.70 6.08
CA THR A 75 20.97 -26.43 7.24
C THR A 75 20.95 -25.54 8.49
N ASP A 76 21.29 -26.09 9.65
CA ASP A 76 21.41 -25.31 10.89
C ASP A 76 22.59 -24.31 10.84
N ASN A 77 23.58 -24.57 9.98
CA ASN A 77 24.72 -23.69 9.74
C ASN A 77 24.52 -22.71 8.58
N SER A 78 23.39 -22.78 7.87
CA SER A 78 23.07 -21.82 6.81
C SER A 78 23.02 -20.41 7.41
N PRO A 79 23.72 -19.42 6.83
CA PRO A 79 23.72 -18.07 7.40
C PRO A 79 22.32 -17.47 7.41
N VAL A 80 22.08 -16.60 8.39
CA VAL A 80 20.77 -15.99 8.64
C VAL A 80 20.79 -14.50 8.31
N LEU A 81 19.79 -14.04 7.56
CA LEU A 81 19.56 -12.62 7.29
C LEU A 81 18.33 -12.14 8.09
N LEU A 82 18.51 -11.17 8.98
CA LEU A 82 17.40 -10.53 9.69
C LEU A 82 16.99 -9.26 8.95
N VAL A 83 15.69 -9.13 8.64
CA VAL A 83 15.18 -8.06 7.78
C VAL A 83 14.13 -7.22 8.50
N ALA A 84 14.39 -5.91 8.58
CA ALA A 84 13.54 -4.89 9.18
C ALA A 84 12.93 -3.96 8.12
N HIS A 85 11.61 -3.84 8.10
CA HIS A 85 10.87 -3.01 7.12
C HIS A 85 10.72 -1.53 7.53
N GLY A 86 10.20 -0.70 6.62
CA GLY A 86 9.91 0.72 6.83
C GLY A 86 8.57 1.01 7.54
N TYR A 87 8.23 2.30 7.67
CA TYR A 87 7.11 2.79 8.50
C TYR A 87 5.68 2.46 8.03
N SER A 88 5.44 2.22 6.75
CA SER A 88 4.11 1.81 6.23
C SER A 88 4.28 0.59 5.34
N ALA A 89 5.07 -0.33 5.86
CA ALA A 89 5.43 -1.60 5.27
C ALA A 89 5.22 -2.71 6.31
N ASN A 90 5.41 -3.95 5.88
CA ASN A 90 5.38 -5.15 6.71
C ASN A 90 6.43 -6.14 6.20
N LYS A 91 6.51 -7.32 6.84
CA LYS A 91 7.40 -8.41 6.41
C LYS A 91 7.11 -8.86 4.97
N GLU A 92 5.87 -8.73 4.48
CA GLU A 92 5.50 -9.04 3.09
C GLU A 92 6.19 -8.10 2.08
N THR A 93 6.34 -6.82 2.40
CA THR A 93 7.08 -5.81 1.61
C THR A 93 8.53 -6.17 1.37
N MET A 94 9.13 -6.91 2.29
CA MET A 94 10.54 -7.25 2.26
C MET A 94 10.81 -8.61 1.58
N GLN A 95 9.76 -9.32 1.12
CA GLN A 95 9.90 -10.68 0.59
C GLN A 95 10.74 -10.78 -0.67
N ALA A 96 10.77 -9.76 -1.53
CA ALA A 96 11.59 -9.80 -2.74
C ALA A 96 13.07 -10.03 -2.41
N ILE A 97 13.58 -9.28 -1.41
CA ILE A 97 14.92 -9.46 -0.86
C ILE A 97 15.06 -10.85 -0.24
N GLY A 98 14.10 -11.26 0.60
CA GLY A 98 14.19 -12.54 1.31
C GLY A 98 14.19 -13.77 0.39
N VAL A 99 13.37 -13.76 -0.66
CA VAL A 99 13.29 -14.84 -1.65
C VAL A 99 14.60 -14.92 -2.46
N GLU A 100 15.10 -13.79 -2.96
CA GLU A 100 16.37 -13.79 -3.70
C GLU A 100 17.54 -14.24 -2.84
N SER A 101 17.66 -13.70 -1.62
CA SER A 101 18.74 -14.09 -0.71
C SER A 101 18.66 -15.55 -0.29
N ALA A 102 17.46 -16.09 -0.10
CA ALA A 102 17.28 -17.52 0.14
C ALA A 102 17.77 -18.35 -1.06
N LEU A 103 17.27 -18.07 -2.26
CA LEU A 103 17.53 -18.88 -3.45
C LEU A 103 18.98 -18.81 -3.94
N ARG A 104 19.60 -17.62 -3.90
CA ARG A 104 20.93 -17.39 -4.49
C ARG A 104 22.07 -17.80 -3.58
N LEU A 105 21.88 -17.67 -2.28
CA LEU A 105 22.94 -17.78 -1.28
C LEU A 105 22.68 -18.87 -0.24
N ASN A 106 21.60 -19.64 -0.41
CA ASN A 106 21.17 -20.64 0.56
C ASN A 106 20.97 -20.07 1.98
N LEU A 107 20.46 -18.83 2.07
CA LEU A 107 20.25 -18.13 3.32
C LEU A 107 18.91 -18.49 3.95
N ARG A 108 18.89 -18.49 5.29
CA ARG A 108 17.64 -18.41 6.04
C ARG A 108 17.32 -16.94 6.27
N VAL A 109 16.17 -16.46 5.81
CA VAL A 109 15.79 -15.06 5.95
C VAL A 109 14.63 -14.95 6.93
N LEU A 110 14.80 -14.13 7.97
CA LEU A 110 13.78 -13.85 8.97
C LEU A 110 13.32 -12.39 8.83
N LEU A 111 12.07 -12.22 8.40
CA LEU A 111 11.44 -10.93 8.21
C LEU A 111 10.41 -10.71 9.31
N LEU A 112 10.49 -9.60 10.06
CA LEU A 112 9.53 -9.31 11.14
C LEU A 112 8.50 -8.25 10.74
N ASP A 113 7.33 -8.28 11.37
CA ASP A 113 6.47 -7.10 11.50
C ASP A 113 6.83 -6.33 12.77
N PHE A 114 7.13 -5.05 12.62
CA PHE A 114 7.25 -4.14 13.75
C PHE A 114 5.91 -3.93 14.47
N PRO A 115 5.91 -3.55 15.77
CA PRO A 115 4.70 -3.19 16.50
C PRO A 115 3.81 -2.23 15.72
N GLY A 116 2.49 -2.50 15.69
CA GLY A 116 1.47 -1.75 14.95
C GLY A 116 1.46 -1.97 13.43
N HIS A 117 2.43 -2.68 12.87
CA HIS A 117 2.54 -2.92 11.42
C HIS A 117 2.09 -4.33 11.06
N GLY A 118 1.67 -4.53 9.81
CA GLY A 118 1.27 -5.84 9.27
C GLY A 118 0.29 -6.59 10.19
N LEU A 119 0.68 -7.81 10.55
CA LEU A 119 -0.02 -8.72 11.45
C LEU A 119 0.54 -8.71 12.88
N SER A 120 1.33 -7.69 13.25
CA SER A 120 1.84 -7.55 14.61
C SER A 120 0.68 -7.47 15.61
N PRO A 121 0.73 -8.25 16.72
CA PRO A 121 -0.29 -8.19 17.77
C PRO A 121 -0.12 -6.96 18.67
N GLU A 122 1.04 -6.31 18.59
CA GLU A 122 1.40 -5.17 19.43
C GLU A 122 1.02 -3.86 18.76
N ARG A 123 0.81 -2.82 19.57
CA ARG A 123 0.59 -1.45 19.09
C ARG A 123 1.90 -0.69 18.99
N PHE A 124 1.93 0.27 18.09
CA PHE A 124 3.05 1.17 17.90
C PHE A 124 3.03 2.28 18.95
N SER A 125 4.09 2.38 19.73
CA SER A 125 4.16 3.31 20.86
C SER A 125 4.90 4.59 20.50
N GLY A 126 4.44 5.71 21.05
CA GLY A 126 5.11 7.00 20.95
C GLY A 126 4.79 7.79 19.68
N ASP A 127 5.22 9.05 19.66
CA ASP A 127 5.12 9.92 18.49
C ASP A 127 6.17 9.54 17.43
N LEU A 128 5.93 9.94 16.18
CA LEU A 128 6.87 9.76 15.07
C LEU A 128 8.26 10.28 15.44
N ALA A 129 9.26 9.42 15.24
CA ALA A 129 10.68 9.64 15.54
C ALA A 129 11.00 9.86 17.04
N SER A 130 10.13 9.45 17.97
CA SER A 130 10.42 9.50 19.41
C SER A 130 11.40 8.41 19.87
N ASP A 131 12.08 8.66 21.00
CA ASP A 131 12.98 7.66 21.61
C ASP A 131 12.23 6.40 22.05
N GLN A 132 11.03 6.57 22.60
CA GLN A 132 10.16 5.45 22.98
C GLN A 132 9.85 4.55 21.77
N GLN A 133 9.53 5.14 20.62
CA GLN A 133 9.30 4.41 19.37
C GLN A 133 10.56 3.65 18.94
N ASN A 134 11.71 4.33 18.92
CA ASN A 134 12.99 3.73 18.55
C ASN A 134 13.35 2.54 19.44
N ASP A 135 13.17 2.68 20.76
CA ASP A 135 13.42 1.60 21.72
C ASP A 135 12.48 0.42 21.54
N GLN A 136 11.20 0.66 21.24
CA GLN A 136 10.25 -0.42 20.97
C GLN A 136 10.65 -1.22 19.73
N LEU A 137 11.05 -0.53 18.66
CA LEU A 137 11.51 -1.14 17.40
C LEU A 137 12.80 -1.94 17.60
N VAL A 138 13.79 -1.39 18.30
CA VAL A 138 15.05 -2.09 18.60
C VAL A 138 14.80 -3.31 19.49
N LYS A 139 13.90 -3.22 20.47
CA LYS A 139 13.51 -4.38 21.29
C LYS A 139 12.90 -5.51 20.44
N ALA A 140 12.00 -5.18 19.50
CA ALA A 140 11.40 -6.18 18.61
C ALA A 140 12.43 -6.88 17.72
N LEU A 141 13.36 -6.13 17.10
CA LEU A 141 14.44 -6.74 16.31
C LEU A 141 15.39 -7.56 17.20
N ASN A 142 15.70 -7.08 18.41
CA ASN A 142 16.54 -7.82 19.34
C ASN A 142 15.89 -9.14 19.77
N SER A 143 14.56 -9.21 19.97
CA SER A 143 13.85 -10.47 20.23
C SER A 143 14.11 -11.49 19.12
N LEU A 144 14.01 -11.05 17.86
CA LEU A 144 14.28 -11.90 16.71
C LEU A 144 15.75 -12.34 16.66
N TYR A 145 16.68 -11.45 16.99
CA TYR A 145 18.10 -11.79 17.09
C TYR A 145 18.37 -12.82 18.19
N GLN A 146 17.80 -12.66 19.38
CA GLN A 146 17.95 -13.63 20.48
C GLN A 146 17.33 -14.98 20.16
N TYR A 147 16.19 -15.00 19.44
CA TYR A 147 15.64 -16.23 18.87
C TYR A 147 16.62 -16.89 17.91
N THR A 148 17.15 -16.12 16.96
CA THR A 148 18.11 -16.60 15.96
C THR A 148 19.34 -17.23 16.63
N ARG A 149 19.88 -16.59 17.66
CA ARG A 149 21.07 -17.10 18.38
C ARG A 149 20.82 -18.36 19.18
N ARG A 150 19.59 -18.62 19.62
CA ARG A 150 19.24 -19.88 20.29
C ARG A 150 18.93 -21.00 19.30
N THR A 151 18.26 -20.68 18.19
CA THR A 151 17.86 -21.67 17.19
C THR A 151 19.01 -22.03 16.24
N TYR A 152 19.87 -21.07 15.91
CA TYR A 152 21.00 -21.20 14.97
C TYR A 152 22.27 -20.60 15.59
N PRO A 153 22.81 -21.23 16.67
CA PRO A 153 23.89 -20.64 17.47
C PRO A 153 25.15 -20.31 16.67
N ASP A 154 25.56 -21.22 15.78
CA ASP A 154 26.79 -21.11 15.01
C ASP A 154 26.61 -20.42 13.65
N ALA A 155 25.37 -20.09 13.26
CA ALA A 155 25.11 -19.48 11.97
C ALA A 155 25.63 -18.02 11.94
N PRO A 156 26.37 -17.60 10.89
CA PRO A 156 26.66 -16.20 10.66
C PRO A 156 25.36 -15.41 10.48
N VAL A 157 25.25 -14.22 11.07
CA VAL A 157 24.05 -13.38 10.97
C VAL A 157 24.38 -12.06 10.30
N ALA A 158 23.57 -11.67 9.32
CA ALA A 158 23.58 -10.33 8.73
C ALA A 158 22.28 -9.58 9.05
N LEU A 159 22.35 -8.25 9.05
CA LEU A 159 21.21 -7.37 9.26
C LEU A 159 20.92 -6.57 7.98
N LEU A 160 19.63 -6.41 7.67
CA LEU A 160 19.17 -5.52 6.61
C LEU A 160 17.98 -4.71 7.09
N GLY A 161 18.04 -3.39 6.90
CA GLY A 161 16.95 -2.47 7.21
C GLY A 161 16.54 -1.64 6.00
N HIS A 162 15.26 -1.29 5.90
CA HIS A 162 14.73 -0.33 4.92
C HIS A 162 14.08 0.87 5.62
N SER A 163 14.38 2.09 5.16
CA SER A 163 13.76 3.33 5.68
C SER A 163 13.84 3.41 7.21
N MET A 164 12.73 3.40 7.94
CA MET A 164 12.72 3.34 9.40
C MET A 164 13.58 2.19 9.97
N GLY A 165 13.56 1.03 9.31
CA GLY A 165 14.32 -0.15 9.70
C GLY A 165 15.83 0.03 9.67
N THR A 166 16.38 0.97 8.89
CA THR A 166 17.84 1.23 8.84
C THR A 166 18.36 1.72 10.19
N GLY A 167 17.61 2.62 10.85
CA GLY A 167 17.97 3.11 12.19
C GLY A 167 17.93 2.00 13.24
N VAL A 168 17.02 1.04 13.09
CA VAL A 168 16.85 -0.08 14.02
C VAL A 168 18.03 -1.05 13.90
N VAL A 169 18.36 -1.48 12.68
CA VAL A 169 19.48 -2.41 12.45
C VAL A 169 20.83 -1.75 12.77
N ALA A 170 20.97 -0.44 12.50
CA ALA A 170 22.18 0.30 12.84
C ALA A 170 22.45 0.30 14.35
N ARG A 171 21.41 0.60 15.15
CA ARG A 171 21.51 0.61 16.62
C ARG A 171 21.74 -0.79 17.18
N LEU A 172 21.10 -1.81 16.64
CA LEU A 172 21.35 -3.19 17.07
C LEU A 172 22.80 -3.61 16.72
N SER A 173 23.28 -3.28 15.52
CA SER A 173 24.65 -3.55 15.09
C SER A 173 25.69 -2.90 16.00
N ALA A 174 25.44 -1.68 16.49
CA ALA A 174 26.36 -1.01 17.40
C ALA A 174 26.32 -1.58 18.83
N ARG A 175 25.20 -2.17 19.26
CA ARG A 175 25.07 -2.83 20.57
C ARG A 175 25.70 -4.22 20.58
N GLU A 176 25.67 -4.92 19.45
CA GLU A 176 26.07 -6.33 19.33
C GLU A 176 27.14 -6.50 18.24
N ASN A 177 28.37 -6.88 18.63
CA ASN A 177 29.50 -6.99 17.70
C ASN A 177 29.57 -8.31 16.90
N ASN A 178 28.47 -9.07 16.83
CA ASN A 178 28.43 -10.45 16.30
C ASN A 178 27.67 -10.60 14.97
N PHE A 179 27.61 -9.53 14.18
CA PHE A 179 27.05 -9.57 12.83
C PHE A 179 28.15 -9.62 11.77
N ALA A 180 27.91 -10.35 10.68
CA ALA A 180 28.84 -10.44 9.55
C ALA A 180 28.71 -9.25 8.58
N ALA A 181 27.51 -8.67 8.48
CA ALA A 181 27.23 -7.52 7.64
C ALA A 181 26.02 -6.71 8.12
N THR A 182 26.02 -5.42 7.81
CA THR A 182 24.89 -4.50 8.06
C THR A 182 24.55 -3.76 6.77
N ILE A 183 23.30 -3.87 6.32
CA ILE A 183 22.84 -3.31 5.05
C ILE A 183 21.72 -2.30 5.32
N LEU A 184 21.88 -1.08 4.83
CA LEU A 184 20.91 0.01 4.98
C LEU A 184 20.36 0.40 3.60
N LEU A 185 19.06 0.21 3.39
CA LEU A 185 18.36 0.58 2.17
C LEU A 185 17.50 1.83 2.40
N SER A 186 17.71 2.88 1.61
CA SER A 186 17.00 4.15 1.68
C SER A 186 16.90 4.69 3.12
N PRO A 187 18.03 5.03 3.78
CA PRO A 187 18.04 5.34 5.21
C PRO A 187 17.06 6.44 5.60
N ALA A 188 16.34 6.27 6.72
CA ALA A 188 15.51 7.33 7.28
C ALA A 188 16.33 8.22 8.23
N ARG A 189 15.87 9.46 8.42
CA ARG A 189 16.46 10.38 9.41
C ARG A 189 16.19 9.86 10.80
N MET A 190 17.27 9.63 11.53
CA MET A 190 17.24 9.22 12.92
C MET A 190 18.20 10.12 13.71
N PRO A 191 17.83 10.53 14.92
CA PRO A 191 18.65 11.44 15.72
C PRO A 191 20.06 10.88 16.00
N ASP A 192 20.18 9.56 16.18
CA ASP A 192 21.42 8.92 16.64
C ASP A 192 21.77 7.68 15.81
N TYR A 193 22.29 7.87 14.61
CA TYR A 193 23.06 6.79 13.98
C TYR A 193 24.38 6.65 14.74
N PRO A 194 24.73 5.43 15.20
CA PRO A 194 26.03 5.18 15.80
C PRO A 194 27.15 5.57 14.84
N GLU A 195 28.20 6.23 15.34
CA GLU A 195 29.38 6.60 14.52
C GLU A 195 30.21 5.37 14.12
N LEU A 196 30.27 4.36 15.01
CA LEU A 196 31.08 3.16 14.87
C LEU A 196 30.24 1.91 15.21
N GLY A 197 30.78 0.71 14.92
CA GLY A 197 30.17 -0.57 15.31
C GLY A 197 29.48 -1.34 14.17
N TYR A 198 29.51 -0.82 12.93
CA TYR A 198 29.05 -1.58 11.78
C TYR A 198 30.12 -2.58 11.36
N LYS A 199 29.80 -3.86 11.26
CA LYS A 199 30.59 -4.81 10.47
C LYS A 199 30.07 -4.82 9.05
N ASN A 200 30.99 -4.73 8.07
CA ASN A 200 30.69 -4.74 6.63
C ASN A 200 29.42 -3.95 6.26
N LEU A 201 29.52 -2.62 6.25
CA LEU A 201 28.39 -1.72 5.99
C LEU A 201 28.16 -1.53 4.49
N LEU A 202 26.94 -1.79 4.02
CA LEU A 202 26.45 -1.37 2.72
C LEU A 202 25.32 -0.37 2.90
N VAL A 203 25.41 0.77 2.22
CA VAL A 203 24.34 1.78 2.15
C VAL A 203 23.89 1.92 0.69
N LEU A 204 22.63 1.62 0.41
CA LEU A 204 22.02 1.81 -0.91
C LEU A 204 20.90 2.85 -0.83
N VAL A 205 20.84 3.76 -1.80
CA VAL A 205 19.79 4.78 -1.92
C VAL A 205 19.47 5.04 -3.39
N GLY A 206 18.23 5.38 -3.71
CA GLY A 206 17.83 5.71 -5.08
C GLY A 206 18.11 7.18 -5.44
N ASP A 207 18.39 7.46 -6.71
CA ASP A 207 18.54 8.84 -7.21
C ASP A 207 17.21 9.62 -7.21
N GLY A 208 16.09 8.92 -7.35
CA GLY A 208 14.72 9.44 -7.24
C GLY A 208 14.10 9.25 -5.85
N ASP A 209 14.91 8.94 -4.84
CA ASP A 209 14.46 8.84 -3.46
C ASP A 209 14.15 10.24 -2.86
N ILE A 210 13.48 10.29 -1.72
CA ILE A 210 13.27 11.53 -0.99
C ILE A 210 14.62 12.12 -0.57
N SER A 211 14.76 13.46 -0.64
CA SER A 211 16.03 14.15 -0.38
C SER A 211 16.63 13.78 0.99
N GLN A 212 15.77 13.64 1.99
CA GLN A 212 16.15 13.20 3.33
C GLN A 212 16.89 11.85 3.33
N SER A 213 16.46 10.87 2.53
CA SER A 213 17.12 9.56 2.49
C SER A 213 18.47 9.60 1.78
N LEU A 214 18.61 10.46 0.77
CA LEU A 214 19.89 10.73 0.12
C LEU A 214 20.88 11.39 1.09
N ASP A 215 20.42 12.36 1.87
CA ASP A 215 21.24 13.06 2.86
C ASP A 215 21.68 12.11 3.99
N GLU A 216 20.77 11.28 4.48
CA GLU A 216 21.07 10.30 5.53
C GLU A 216 21.99 9.18 5.04
N ALA A 217 21.86 8.72 3.80
CA ALA A 217 22.80 7.77 3.22
C ALA A 217 24.24 8.31 3.22
N LYS A 218 24.42 9.58 2.84
CA LYS A 218 25.73 10.25 2.86
C LYS A 218 26.24 10.41 4.29
N LYS A 219 25.38 10.87 5.20
CA LYS A 219 25.71 11.09 6.62
C LYS A 219 26.18 9.80 7.29
N VAL A 220 25.42 8.72 7.17
CA VAL A 220 25.77 7.43 7.80
C VAL A 220 27.09 6.90 7.26
N TYR A 221 27.31 6.98 5.94
CA TYR A 221 28.57 6.57 5.34
C TYR A 221 29.74 7.41 5.88
N ALA A 222 29.63 8.74 5.86
CA ALA A 222 30.67 9.66 6.33
C ALA A 222 31.06 9.41 7.79
N LEU A 223 30.05 9.28 8.67
CA LEU A 223 30.24 8.93 10.08
C LEU A 223 31.00 7.60 10.22
N SER A 224 30.60 6.58 9.46
CA SER A 224 31.21 5.24 9.53
C SER A 224 32.66 5.18 9.02
N THR A 225 33.09 6.16 8.22
CA THR A 225 34.45 6.25 7.66
C THR A 225 35.31 7.32 8.34
N GLY A 226 34.79 8.03 9.33
CA GLY A 226 35.51 9.14 9.98
C GLY A 226 35.70 10.37 9.08
N MET A 227 34.89 10.52 8.03
CA MET A 227 34.89 11.71 7.18
C MET A 227 34.06 12.83 7.83
N PRO A 228 34.41 14.11 7.65
CA PRO A 228 33.63 15.23 8.18
C PRO A 228 32.17 15.22 7.65
N SER A 229 31.19 15.28 8.55
CA SER A 229 29.75 15.28 8.21
C SER A 229 29.31 16.47 7.37
N ASP A 230 30.01 17.60 7.53
CA ASP A 230 29.71 18.90 6.90
C ASP A 230 30.51 19.12 5.61
N SER A 231 31.28 18.12 5.18
CA SER A 231 31.84 18.16 3.83
C SER A 231 30.65 18.12 2.87
N ASP A 232 30.41 19.24 2.19
CA ASP A 232 29.73 19.25 0.90
C ASP A 232 30.30 18.05 0.16
N TYR A 233 29.49 17.00 0.01
CA TYR A 233 29.85 15.82 -0.75
C TYR A 233 30.36 16.39 -2.07
N PRO A 234 31.68 16.33 -2.35
CA PRO A 234 32.21 17.14 -3.42
C PRO A 234 31.51 16.69 -4.69
N THR A 235 31.38 17.56 -5.67
CA THR A 235 30.83 17.19 -6.99
C THR A 235 31.60 15.99 -7.61
N GLU A 236 32.77 15.68 -7.06
CA GLU A 236 33.56 14.44 -7.20
C GLU A 236 32.90 13.16 -6.64
N ALA A 237 31.81 13.20 -5.87
CA ALA A 237 31.16 12.03 -5.31
C ALA A 237 30.32 11.24 -6.32
N ARG A 238 30.01 11.85 -7.47
CA ARG A 238 29.69 11.09 -8.70
C ARG A 238 30.84 10.17 -9.15
N LYS A 239 32.08 10.42 -8.70
CA LYS A 239 33.25 9.52 -8.87
C LYS A 239 33.51 8.63 -7.64
N VAL A 240 32.76 8.78 -6.54
CA VAL A 240 32.83 7.95 -5.31
C VAL A 240 31.68 6.93 -5.27
N GLU A 241 30.76 6.94 -6.25
CA GLU A 241 29.85 5.83 -6.50
C GLU A 241 30.64 4.52 -6.63
N GLY A 242 30.48 3.61 -5.66
CA GLY A 242 31.20 2.33 -5.62
C GLY A 242 32.55 2.36 -4.91
N ALA A 243 32.97 3.47 -4.29
CA ALA A 243 34.13 3.49 -3.41
C ALA A 243 33.87 2.59 -2.20
N GLU A 244 34.62 1.50 -2.14
CA GLU A 244 34.67 0.59 -1.01
C GLU A 244 35.91 0.94 -0.19
N GLN A 245 35.72 1.18 1.10
CA GLN A 245 36.81 1.31 2.06
C GLN A 245 36.87 0.08 2.96
N GLY A 246 38.07 -0.30 3.38
CA GLY A 246 38.27 -1.49 4.21
C GLY A 246 38.21 -2.80 3.42
N ASP A 247 38.21 -3.91 4.15
CA ASP A 247 38.21 -5.27 3.60
C ASP A 247 37.03 -6.06 4.17
N PRO A 248 36.18 -6.69 3.33
CA PRO A 248 35.08 -7.55 3.79
C PRO A 248 35.54 -8.71 4.66
N LEU A 249 36.76 -9.22 4.42
CA LEU A 249 37.36 -10.34 5.15
C LEU A 249 37.68 -9.97 6.61
N ASP A 250 38.04 -8.70 6.84
CA ASP A 250 38.34 -8.15 8.16
C ASP A 250 37.09 -7.59 8.87
N GLY A 251 35.92 -7.64 8.22
CA GLY A 251 34.69 -7.06 8.75
C GLY A 251 34.63 -5.53 8.66
N THR A 252 35.59 -4.89 7.99
CA THR A 252 35.76 -3.43 7.98
C THR A 252 35.15 -2.76 6.76
N ALA A 253 34.70 -3.53 5.76
CA ALA A 253 34.22 -2.97 4.50
C ALA A 253 33.10 -1.95 4.70
N LYS A 254 33.17 -0.82 3.99
CA LYS A 254 32.15 0.23 3.92
C LYS A 254 31.92 0.58 2.47
N ARG A 255 30.67 0.59 2.03
CA ARG A 255 30.28 1.02 0.69
C ARG A 255 28.98 1.81 0.74
N VAL A 256 28.92 2.89 -0.04
CA VAL A 256 27.70 3.60 -0.38
C VAL A 256 27.49 3.58 -1.89
N ARG A 257 26.25 3.36 -2.34
CA ARG A 257 25.89 3.40 -3.76
C ARG A 257 24.54 4.07 -3.97
N VAL A 258 24.52 5.01 -4.92
CA VAL A 258 23.28 5.60 -5.44
C VAL A 258 22.83 4.79 -6.66
N LEU A 259 21.56 4.35 -6.67
CA LEU A 259 21.00 3.51 -7.72
C LEU A 259 20.09 4.33 -8.64
N SER A 260 20.36 4.28 -9.94
CA SER A 260 19.64 5.07 -10.93
C SER A 260 18.22 4.55 -11.18
N GLY A 261 17.26 5.46 -11.39
CA GLY A 261 15.89 5.12 -11.74
C GLY A 261 15.10 4.46 -10.61
N THR A 262 15.53 4.64 -9.36
CA THR A 262 14.86 4.05 -8.18
C THR A 262 14.43 5.11 -7.20
N ASN A 263 13.33 4.85 -6.50
CA ASN A 263 12.78 5.71 -5.45
C ASN A 263 12.63 4.94 -4.14
N HIS A 264 12.09 5.62 -3.12
CA HIS A 264 11.93 5.09 -1.76
C HIS A 264 11.25 3.71 -1.69
N ILE A 265 10.32 3.43 -2.61
CA ILE A 265 9.57 2.16 -2.66
C ILE A 265 10.21 1.20 -3.66
N THR A 266 10.51 1.66 -4.88
CA THR A 266 10.92 0.77 -5.98
C THR A 266 12.28 0.15 -5.75
N ILE A 267 13.15 0.76 -4.93
CA ILE A 267 14.45 0.22 -4.54
C ILE A 267 14.35 -1.23 -4.02
N LEU A 268 13.28 -1.60 -3.32
CA LEU A 268 13.12 -2.95 -2.76
C LEU A 268 12.98 -4.06 -3.81
N TYR A 269 12.64 -3.71 -5.06
CA TYR A 269 12.23 -4.66 -6.10
C TYR A 269 13.14 -4.65 -7.33
N THR A 270 14.10 -3.73 -7.41
CA THR A 270 14.92 -3.61 -8.62
C THR A 270 16.02 -4.67 -8.67
N ALA A 271 16.32 -5.15 -9.88
CA ALA A 271 17.39 -6.12 -10.10
C ALA A 271 18.75 -5.59 -9.62
N ASP A 272 19.02 -4.28 -9.77
CA ASP A 272 20.25 -3.65 -9.30
C ASP A 272 20.38 -3.71 -7.78
N THR A 273 19.32 -3.38 -7.03
CA THR A 273 19.33 -3.50 -5.56
C THR A 273 19.52 -4.94 -5.13
N LEU A 274 18.76 -5.87 -5.71
CA LEU A 274 18.85 -7.29 -5.36
C LEU A 274 20.23 -7.86 -5.67
N SER A 275 20.82 -7.45 -6.80
CA SER A 275 22.19 -7.83 -7.17
C SER A 275 23.22 -7.29 -6.20
N GLU A 276 23.13 -6.02 -5.79
CA GLU A 276 24.11 -5.43 -4.86
C GLU A 276 23.99 -6.02 -3.46
N VAL A 277 22.77 -6.19 -2.95
CA VAL A 277 22.52 -6.82 -1.65
C VAL A 277 23.09 -8.23 -1.61
N ASN A 278 22.77 -9.06 -2.61
CA ASN A 278 23.23 -10.45 -2.63
C ASN A 278 24.73 -10.56 -2.92
N SER A 279 25.31 -9.71 -3.78
CA SER A 279 26.76 -9.68 -3.97
C SER A 279 27.50 -9.28 -2.70
N TRP A 280 26.96 -8.34 -1.91
CA TRP A 280 27.53 -7.96 -0.62
C TRP A 280 27.43 -9.08 0.41
N LEU A 281 26.28 -9.74 0.51
CA LEU A 281 26.07 -10.87 1.41
C LEU A 281 26.99 -12.04 1.03
N ASP A 282 27.16 -12.34 -0.25
CA ASP A 282 28.06 -13.38 -0.75
C ASP A 282 29.50 -13.14 -0.27
N ARG A 283 30.01 -11.93 -0.51
CA ARG A 283 31.36 -11.52 -0.13
C ARG A 283 31.59 -11.52 1.38
N THR A 284 30.59 -11.14 2.17
CA THR A 284 30.74 -10.93 3.61
C THR A 284 30.46 -12.19 4.44
N LEU A 285 29.51 -13.03 4.00
CA LEU A 285 29.15 -14.27 4.68
C LEU A 285 30.01 -15.45 4.22
N PHE A 286 30.31 -15.53 2.92
CA PHE A 286 30.99 -16.68 2.32
C PHE A 286 32.43 -16.39 1.88
N LYS A 287 32.91 -15.15 2.04
CA LYS A 287 34.27 -14.73 1.67
C LYS A 287 34.59 -15.00 0.18
N SER A 288 33.58 -14.91 -0.67
CA SER A 288 33.68 -15.06 -2.13
C SER A 288 33.92 -13.69 -2.81
N ASP A 289 34.01 -13.67 -4.14
CA ASP A 289 34.17 -12.43 -4.92
C ASP A 289 32.84 -11.77 -5.32
N GLY A 290 31.70 -12.39 -5.04
CA GLY A 290 30.37 -11.85 -5.31
C GLY A 290 29.96 -11.77 -6.79
N LYS A 291 30.82 -12.20 -7.75
CA LYS A 291 30.60 -11.97 -9.19
C LYS A 291 29.63 -12.97 -9.80
N ALA A 292 29.72 -14.24 -9.42
CA ALA A 292 28.85 -15.29 -9.95
C ALA A 292 27.38 -15.03 -9.60
N VAL A 293 27.11 -14.64 -8.35
CA VAL A 293 25.77 -14.30 -7.86
C VAL A 293 25.21 -13.09 -8.59
N ARG A 294 26.04 -12.05 -8.76
CA ARG A 294 25.68 -10.85 -9.53
C ARG A 294 25.32 -11.17 -10.98
N ALA A 295 26.14 -11.97 -11.66
CA ALA A 295 25.88 -12.37 -13.04
C ALA A 295 24.56 -13.17 -13.16
N ALA A 296 24.31 -14.09 -12.22
CA ALA A 296 23.07 -14.87 -12.20
C ALA A 296 21.83 -14.01 -12.04
N ILE A 297 21.82 -13.01 -11.14
CA ILE A 297 20.65 -12.14 -10.92
C ILE A 297 20.37 -11.24 -12.12
N LEU A 298 21.42 -10.72 -12.78
CA LEU A 298 21.26 -9.83 -13.94
C LEU A 298 20.77 -10.55 -15.19
N ASP A 299 21.07 -11.85 -15.34
CA ASP A 299 20.61 -12.68 -16.46
C ASP A 299 19.22 -13.31 -16.19
N ASP A 300 18.72 -13.26 -14.95
CA ASP A 300 17.55 -14.04 -14.57
C ASP A 300 16.21 -13.40 -15.02
N GLN A 301 15.58 -14.05 -16.01
CA GLN A 301 14.19 -13.80 -16.41
C GLN A 301 13.18 -14.19 -15.30
N ASN A 302 13.63 -14.97 -14.31
CA ASN A 302 12.88 -15.60 -13.23
C ASN A 302 13.31 -15.13 -11.81
N GLY A 303 13.72 -13.87 -11.64
CA GLY A 303 13.97 -13.29 -10.30
C GLY A 303 12.72 -12.76 -9.59
N ALA A 304 12.85 -12.06 -8.45
CA ALA A 304 11.76 -11.44 -7.70
C ALA A 304 10.89 -10.49 -8.55
N GLY A 305 11.47 -9.90 -9.60
CA GLY A 305 10.74 -9.14 -10.61
C GLY A 305 9.68 -9.96 -11.35
N PHE A 306 9.92 -11.25 -11.59
CA PHE A 306 8.92 -12.18 -12.15
C PHE A 306 7.70 -12.31 -11.23
N ARG A 307 7.94 -12.51 -9.94
CA ARG A 307 6.89 -12.68 -8.94
C ARG A 307 5.99 -11.45 -8.87
N LEU A 308 6.61 -10.27 -8.78
CA LEU A 308 5.91 -8.99 -8.80
C LEU A 308 5.11 -8.77 -10.10
N ARG A 309 5.64 -9.18 -11.27
CA ARG A 309 4.90 -9.10 -12.54
C ARG A 309 3.61 -9.91 -12.49
N TRP A 310 3.65 -11.17 -12.02
CA TRP A 310 2.45 -11.99 -11.92
C TRP A 310 1.49 -11.51 -10.84
N THR A 311 1.99 -10.91 -9.76
CA THR A 311 1.16 -10.20 -8.78
C THR A 311 0.39 -9.07 -9.44
N ILE A 312 1.06 -8.22 -10.23
CA ILE A 312 0.41 -7.12 -10.96
C ILE A 312 -0.64 -7.67 -11.93
N VAL A 313 -0.31 -8.72 -12.69
CA VAL A 313 -1.26 -9.38 -13.60
C VAL A 313 -2.48 -9.91 -12.82
N GLY A 314 -2.26 -10.59 -11.70
CA GLY A 314 -3.31 -11.09 -10.82
C GLY A 314 -4.20 -9.98 -10.27
N ILE A 315 -3.61 -8.86 -9.83
CA ILE A 315 -4.34 -7.68 -9.36
C ILE A 315 -5.20 -7.07 -10.49
N ILE A 316 -4.66 -6.97 -11.71
CA ILE A 316 -5.42 -6.48 -12.87
C ILE A 316 -6.63 -7.38 -13.12
N PHE A 317 -6.44 -8.70 -13.20
CA PHE A 317 -7.55 -9.63 -13.42
C PHE A 317 -8.57 -9.63 -12.26
N ALA A 318 -8.11 -9.49 -11.01
CA ALA A 318 -8.94 -9.34 -9.83
C ALA A 318 -9.87 -8.12 -9.92
N VAL A 319 -9.35 -6.96 -10.34
CA VAL A 319 -10.16 -5.76 -10.56
C VAL A 319 -11.08 -5.93 -11.77
N CYS A 320 -10.59 -6.51 -12.87
CA CYS A 320 -11.39 -6.76 -14.07
C CYS A 320 -12.57 -7.71 -13.80
N LEU A 321 -12.46 -8.66 -12.87
CA LEU A 321 -13.56 -9.55 -12.47
C LEU A 321 -14.78 -8.83 -11.92
N ILE A 322 -14.64 -7.60 -11.40
CA ILE A 322 -15.77 -6.78 -10.95
C ILE A 322 -16.76 -6.56 -12.11
N TYR A 323 -16.28 -6.42 -13.36
CA TYR A 323 -17.12 -6.18 -14.52
C TYR A 323 -18.14 -7.30 -14.78
N PRO A 324 -17.72 -8.56 -15.07
CA PRO A 324 -18.68 -9.61 -15.37
C PRO A 324 -19.49 -10.01 -14.14
N VAL A 325 -18.89 -10.00 -12.94
CA VAL A 325 -19.59 -10.35 -11.70
C VAL A 325 -20.73 -9.35 -11.42
N SER A 326 -20.45 -8.05 -11.45
CA SER A 326 -21.50 -7.04 -11.25
C SER A 326 -22.60 -7.11 -12.31
N SER A 327 -22.23 -7.34 -13.59
CA SER A 327 -23.18 -7.50 -14.69
C SER A 327 -24.17 -8.64 -14.43
N LEU A 328 -23.65 -9.82 -14.07
CA LEU A 328 -24.44 -11.00 -13.80
C LEU A 328 -25.32 -10.80 -12.57
N LEU A 329 -24.78 -10.24 -11.48
CA LEU A 329 -25.56 -9.97 -10.27
C LEU A 329 -26.73 -9.02 -10.55
N VAL A 330 -26.49 -7.94 -11.29
CA VAL A 330 -27.54 -6.96 -11.63
C VAL A 330 -28.63 -7.60 -12.50
N ASP A 331 -28.26 -8.40 -13.50
CA ASP A 331 -29.22 -9.03 -14.41
C ASP A 331 -29.97 -10.20 -13.77
N VAL A 332 -29.31 -11.05 -12.97
CA VAL A 332 -29.92 -12.21 -12.29
C VAL A 332 -30.90 -11.75 -11.22
N PHE A 333 -30.47 -10.82 -10.35
CA PHE A 333 -31.30 -10.32 -9.25
C PHE A 333 -32.20 -9.13 -9.65
N LYS A 334 -32.19 -8.74 -10.94
CA LYS A 334 -32.98 -7.61 -11.48
C LYS A 334 -32.83 -6.31 -10.67
N LEU A 335 -31.61 -6.03 -10.20
CA LEU A 335 -31.34 -4.95 -9.24
C LEU A 335 -31.74 -3.55 -9.74
N ARG A 336 -31.75 -3.34 -11.06
CA ARG A 336 -32.23 -2.10 -11.70
C ARG A 336 -33.70 -1.78 -11.40
N ALA A 337 -34.53 -2.79 -11.16
CA ALA A 337 -35.94 -2.57 -10.85
C ALA A 337 -36.15 -2.04 -9.43
N VAL A 338 -35.20 -2.30 -8.53
CA VAL A 338 -35.21 -1.88 -7.12
C VAL A 338 -34.68 -0.44 -6.98
N LEU A 339 -33.68 -0.10 -7.79
CA LEU A 339 -33.01 1.19 -7.73
C LEU A 339 -33.79 2.24 -8.53
N SER A 340 -34.08 3.38 -7.90
CA SER A 340 -34.77 4.50 -8.56
C SER A 340 -33.79 5.32 -9.39
N ARG A 341 -34.23 5.77 -10.57
CA ARG A 341 -33.43 6.64 -11.45
C ARG A 341 -33.17 7.97 -10.76
N ILE A 342 -31.92 8.43 -10.80
CA ILE A 342 -31.53 9.76 -10.33
C ILE A 342 -32.16 10.81 -11.27
N PRO A 343 -32.66 11.94 -10.74
CA PRO A 343 -33.16 13.05 -11.57
C PRO A 343 -32.09 13.64 -12.49
N LEU A 344 -32.53 14.46 -13.46
CA LEU A 344 -31.76 14.98 -14.60
C LEU A 344 -30.33 15.45 -14.25
N PRO A 345 -29.36 15.21 -15.17
CA PRO A 345 -27.95 15.58 -14.98
C PRO A 345 -27.79 17.10 -14.79
N PRO A 346 -26.91 17.57 -13.89
CA PRO A 346 -26.54 18.97 -13.79
C PRO A 346 -25.90 19.44 -15.09
N THR A 347 -26.03 20.73 -15.36
CA THR A 347 -25.31 21.37 -16.47
C THR A 347 -23.80 21.36 -16.20
N THR A 348 -22.98 21.48 -17.25
CA THR A 348 -21.52 21.52 -17.12
C THR A 348 -21.04 22.64 -16.17
N SER A 349 -21.69 23.81 -16.21
CA SER A 349 -21.37 24.93 -15.32
C SER A 349 -21.69 24.63 -13.84
N GLN A 350 -22.79 23.93 -13.58
CA GLN A 350 -23.13 23.47 -12.23
C GLN A 350 -22.10 22.45 -11.71
N SER A 351 -21.65 21.51 -12.54
CA SER A 351 -20.63 20.54 -12.15
C SER A 351 -19.28 21.19 -11.85
N LEU A 352 -18.87 22.20 -12.60
CA LEU A 352 -17.65 22.97 -12.33
C LEU A 352 -17.76 23.75 -11.00
N LEU A 353 -18.92 24.38 -10.75
CA LEU A 353 -19.18 25.03 -9.46
C LEU A 353 -19.08 24.03 -8.29
N MET A 354 -19.72 22.86 -8.44
CA MET A 354 -19.68 21.80 -7.42
C MET A 354 -18.27 21.27 -7.18
N ALA A 355 -17.47 21.09 -8.25
CA ALA A 355 -16.07 20.68 -8.13
C ALA A 355 -15.21 21.76 -7.42
N GLY A 356 -15.44 23.04 -7.72
CA GLY A 356 -14.78 24.14 -7.02
C GLY A 356 -15.14 24.22 -5.54
N ILE A 357 -16.38 23.89 -5.17
CA ILE A 357 -16.81 23.83 -3.77
C ILE A 357 -16.21 22.63 -3.04
N LEU A 358 -16.09 21.48 -3.71
CA LEU A 358 -15.36 20.33 -3.18
C LEU A 358 -13.91 20.71 -2.88
N LEU A 359 -13.22 21.35 -3.82
CA LEU A 359 -11.84 21.83 -3.63
C LEU A 359 -11.75 22.84 -2.48
N LEU A 360 -12.68 23.79 -2.38
CA LEU A 360 -12.71 24.74 -1.27
C LEU A 360 -12.91 24.02 0.08
N ALA A 361 -13.77 23.01 0.14
CA ALA A 361 -13.99 22.20 1.33
C ALA A 361 -12.75 21.36 1.71
N GLU A 362 -12.00 20.87 0.72
CA GLU A 362 -10.70 20.20 0.92
C GLU A 362 -9.68 21.17 1.51
N VAL A 363 -9.57 22.40 0.98
CA VAL A 363 -8.70 23.45 1.53
C VAL A 363 -9.09 23.79 2.97
N ILE A 364 -10.38 23.98 3.25
CA ILE A 364 -10.87 24.25 4.61
C ILE A 364 -10.55 23.08 5.54
N ALA A 365 -10.77 21.83 5.11
CA ALA A 365 -10.44 20.66 5.91
C ALA A 365 -8.93 20.58 6.21
N ALA A 366 -8.08 20.82 5.22
CA ALA A 366 -6.62 20.89 5.44
C ALA A 366 -6.24 21.99 6.43
N LEU A 367 -6.81 23.20 6.31
CA LEU A 367 -6.52 24.32 7.21
C LEU A 367 -7.01 24.08 8.64
N LEU A 368 -8.13 23.37 8.82
CA LEU A 368 -8.66 23.03 10.14
C LEU A 368 -7.90 21.88 10.79
N TRP A 369 -7.50 20.86 10.01
CA TRP A 369 -6.98 19.61 10.56
C TRP A 369 -5.45 19.58 10.70
N THR A 370 -4.72 20.25 9.80
CA THR A 370 -3.24 20.27 9.83
C THR A 370 -2.64 20.93 11.08
N PRO A 371 -3.24 21.99 11.66
CA PRO A 371 -2.70 22.59 12.89
C PRO A 371 -2.93 21.78 14.17
N VAL A 372 -3.78 20.75 14.17
CA VAL A 372 -4.08 19.97 15.37
C VAL A 372 -2.90 19.05 15.71
N LYS A 373 -2.21 19.34 16.83
CA LYS A 373 -1.01 18.61 17.28
C LYS A 373 -1.19 17.96 18.65
N PRO A 374 -0.88 16.65 18.82
CA PRO A 374 -0.68 15.67 17.75
C PRO A 374 -1.96 15.50 16.91
N PRO A 375 -1.88 15.03 15.65
CA PRO A 375 -3.08 14.72 14.88
C PRO A 375 -3.93 13.75 15.72
N PRO A 376 -5.23 14.01 15.88
CA PRO A 376 -6.03 13.30 16.84
C PRO A 376 -6.09 11.83 16.40
N GLN A 377 -5.55 10.93 17.22
CA GLN A 377 -5.46 9.49 16.95
C GLN A 377 -6.83 8.80 17.19
N LEU A 378 -7.90 9.41 16.68
CA LEU A 378 -9.30 9.04 16.95
C LEU A 378 -9.57 7.56 16.65
N LEU A 379 -8.86 7.01 15.67
CA LEU A 379 -9.04 5.64 15.20
C LEU A 379 -7.89 4.71 15.60
N GLY A 380 -6.95 5.15 16.44
CA GLY A 380 -5.76 4.36 16.76
C GLY A 380 -4.89 4.06 15.53
N LEU A 381 -4.90 4.96 14.54
CA LEU A 381 -4.03 4.90 13.35
C LEU A 381 -3.28 6.21 13.21
N GLN A 382 -1.96 6.17 13.13
CA GLN A 382 -1.14 7.39 13.22
C GLN A 382 -1.47 8.42 12.12
N LEU A 383 -1.25 8.09 10.84
CA LEU A 383 -1.64 8.96 9.71
C LEU A 383 -3.05 8.67 9.19
N GLY A 384 -3.58 7.47 9.43
CA GLY A 384 -4.93 7.10 9.04
C GLY A 384 -5.99 7.98 9.71
N SER A 385 -5.77 8.41 10.96
CA SER A 385 -6.69 9.32 11.65
C SER A 385 -6.69 10.74 11.06
N TYR A 386 -5.55 11.19 10.52
CA TYR A 386 -5.48 12.46 9.78
C TYR A 386 -6.37 12.41 8.54
N LEU A 387 -6.20 11.37 7.71
CA LEU A 387 -7.03 11.19 6.51
C LEU A 387 -8.51 11.01 6.85
N ALA A 388 -8.83 10.28 7.92
CA ALA A 388 -10.20 10.09 8.38
C ALA A 388 -10.87 11.44 8.68
N GLY A 389 -10.23 12.28 9.48
CA GLY A 389 -10.74 13.61 9.82
C GLY A 389 -10.83 14.53 8.60
N PHE A 390 -9.80 14.54 7.76
CA PHE A 390 -9.79 15.31 6.51
C PHE A 390 -11.01 14.96 5.63
N PHE A 391 -11.21 13.68 5.30
CA PHE A 391 -12.32 13.25 4.46
C PHE A 391 -13.68 13.45 5.13
N LEU A 392 -13.79 13.25 6.45
CA LEU A 392 -15.03 13.49 7.19
C LEU A 392 -15.45 14.96 7.10
N VAL A 393 -14.54 15.89 7.39
CA VAL A 393 -14.81 17.33 7.36
C VAL A 393 -15.17 17.76 5.94
N THR A 394 -14.39 17.37 4.93
CA THR A 394 -14.69 17.67 3.53
C THR A 394 -16.07 17.15 3.13
N GLY A 395 -16.37 15.88 3.43
CA GLY A 395 -17.63 15.25 3.09
C GLY A 395 -18.84 15.93 3.75
N LEU A 396 -18.75 16.25 5.04
CA LEU A 396 -19.83 16.94 5.76
C LEU A 396 -20.08 18.36 5.24
N LEU A 397 -19.01 19.12 4.94
CA LEU A 397 -19.13 20.47 4.37
C LEU A 397 -19.84 20.42 3.00
N VAL A 398 -19.43 19.49 2.14
CA VAL A 398 -19.99 19.37 0.79
C VAL A 398 -21.42 18.84 0.83
N LEU A 399 -21.72 17.82 1.64
CA LEU A 399 -23.10 17.31 1.78
C LEU A 399 -24.03 18.37 2.41
N GLY A 400 -23.54 19.14 3.39
CA GLY A 400 -24.27 20.26 3.98
C GLY A 400 -24.59 21.33 2.94
N TRP A 401 -23.60 21.70 2.12
CA TRP A 401 -23.79 22.63 1.01
C TRP A 401 -24.76 22.09 -0.05
N LEU A 402 -24.63 20.82 -0.45
CA LEU A 402 -25.53 20.19 -1.42
C LEU A 402 -26.98 20.20 -0.94
N ARG A 403 -27.20 19.90 0.35
CA ARG A 403 -28.54 19.97 0.98
C ARG A 403 -29.09 21.39 0.97
N TRP A 404 -28.27 22.38 1.31
CA TRP A 404 -28.64 23.79 1.27
C TRP A 404 -28.98 24.25 -0.16
N TYR A 405 -28.13 23.91 -1.14
CA TYR A 405 -28.29 24.26 -2.55
C TYR A 405 -29.58 23.65 -3.13
N GLN A 406 -29.85 22.37 -2.83
CA GLN A 406 -31.10 21.70 -3.23
C GLN A 406 -32.33 22.38 -2.62
N ASN A 407 -32.27 22.80 -1.35
CA ASN A 407 -33.38 23.50 -0.72
C ASN A 407 -33.62 24.90 -1.31
N ARG A 408 -32.58 25.59 -1.79
CA ARG A 408 -32.69 26.89 -2.47
C ARG A 408 -33.28 26.78 -3.89
N GLN A 409 -32.94 25.71 -4.62
CA GLN A 409 -33.48 25.43 -5.96
C GLN A 409 -34.96 24.97 -5.94
N ARG A 410 -35.58 24.82 -4.76
CA ARG A 410 -36.94 24.29 -4.56
C ARG A 410 -38.07 25.33 -4.53
N PHE A 411 -37.85 26.58 -4.96
CA PHE A 411 -38.96 27.46 -5.37
C PHE A 411 -39.41 27.13 -6.80
N GLY A 412 -40.14 26.01 -6.95
CA GLY A 412 -40.73 25.56 -8.21
C GLY A 412 -40.54 24.06 -8.49
N ALA A 413 -41.46 23.23 -7.99
CA ALA A 413 -41.77 21.87 -8.48
C ALA A 413 -40.61 20.86 -8.67
N ARG A 414 -39.95 20.38 -7.60
CA ARG A 414 -39.07 19.17 -7.62
C ARG A 414 -38.98 18.36 -6.31
N PHE A 415 -39.89 18.57 -5.35
CA PHE A 415 -39.79 17.89 -4.04
C PHE A 415 -40.22 16.40 -4.09
N GLU A 416 -41.14 16.04 -4.98
CA GLU A 416 -41.68 14.66 -5.10
C GLU A 416 -40.66 13.61 -5.57
N ASP A 417 -39.74 13.95 -6.47
CA ASP A 417 -38.79 12.96 -7.03
C ASP A 417 -37.70 12.56 -6.02
N TYR A 418 -37.27 13.49 -5.17
CA TYR A 418 -36.26 13.23 -4.13
C TYR A 418 -36.86 12.50 -2.93
N SER A 419 -38.09 12.84 -2.51
CA SER A 419 -38.76 12.09 -1.45
C SER A 419 -39.08 10.66 -1.89
N ARG A 420 -39.38 10.41 -3.18
CA ARG A 420 -39.52 9.05 -3.74
C ARG A 420 -38.21 8.27 -3.84
N TYR A 421 -37.09 8.93 -4.12
CA TYR A 421 -35.77 8.28 -4.12
C TYR A 421 -35.41 7.71 -2.75
N TRP A 422 -35.66 8.48 -1.68
CA TRP A 422 -35.37 8.09 -0.29
C TRP A 422 -36.54 7.39 0.44
N GLY A 423 -37.77 7.49 -0.06
CA GLY A 423 -39.00 7.04 0.61
C GLY A 423 -39.68 5.78 0.04
N GLY A 424 -39.02 5.04 -0.87
CA GLY A 424 -39.51 3.74 -1.37
C GLY A 424 -39.36 2.59 -0.37
N VAL A 425 -39.33 1.33 -0.82
CA VAL A 425 -39.04 0.14 0.03
C VAL A 425 -37.59 0.21 0.53
N ILE A 426 -37.38 0.99 1.60
CA ILE A 426 -36.08 1.36 2.17
C ILE A 426 -35.24 0.12 2.47
N LEU A 427 -35.87 -0.95 2.98
CA LEU A 427 -35.19 -2.21 3.28
C LEU A 427 -34.54 -2.85 2.05
N THR A 428 -35.25 -2.99 0.93
CA THR A 428 -34.69 -3.62 -0.29
C THR A 428 -33.58 -2.75 -0.90
N LYS A 429 -33.72 -1.42 -0.87
CA LYS A 429 -32.66 -0.50 -1.33
C LYS A 429 -31.43 -0.57 -0.44
N LEU A 430 -31.60 -0.57 0.88
CA LEU A 430 -30.51 -0.76 1.83
C LEU A 430 -29.79 -2.10 1.61
N THR A 431 -30.54 -3.18 1.36
CA THR A 431 -29.95 -4.48 1.02
C THR A 431 -29.04 -4.38 -0.20
N VAL A 432 -29.45 -3.68 -1.27
CA VAL A 432 -28.61 -3.49 -2.47
C VAL A 432 -27.44 -2.54 -2.19
N TRP A 433 -27.66 -1.45 -1.46
CA TRP A 433 -26.62 -0.49 -1.09
C TRP A 433 -25.56 -1.05 -0.14
N VAL A 434 -25.84 -2.16 0.55
CA VAL A 434 -24.90 -2.80 1.48
C VAL A 434 -24.34 -4.11 0.91
N LEU A 435 -25.20 -5.06 0.54
CA LEU A 435 -24.75 -6.42 0.20
C LEU A 435 -23.98 -6.47 -1.12
N LEU A 436 -24.40 -5.72 -2.15
CA LEU A 436 -23.68 -5.71 -3.41
C LEU A 436 -22.27 -5.12 -3.27
N PRO A 437 -22.07 -3.91 -2.73
CA PRO A 437 -20.72 -3.38 -2.56
C PRO A 437 -19.90 -4.20 -1.55
N ALA A 438 -20.52 -4.78 -0.51
CA ALA A 438 -19.82 -5.70 0.39
C ALA A 438 -19.35 -6.97 -0.31
N GLY A 439 -20.16 -7.56 -1.21
CA GLY A 439 -19.78 -8.73 -2.00
C GLY A 439 -18.67 -8.41 -3.02
N LEU A 440 -18.73 -7.26 -3.68
CA LEU A 440 -17.67 -6.80 -4.57
C LEU A 440 -16.39 -6.45 -3.80
N PHE A 441 -16.50 -5.85 -2.62
CA PHE A 441 -15.38 -5.63 -1.71
C PHE A 441 -14.76 -6.96 -1.28
N ALA A 442 -15.56 -7.94 -0.87
CA ALA A 442 -15.07 -9.27 -0.51
C ALA A 442 -14.32 -9.95 -1.67
N LEU A 443 -14.84 -9.83 -2.90
CA LEU A 443 -14.13 -10.31 -4.09
C LEU A 443 -12.75 -9.68 -4.20
N VAL A 444 -12.64 -8.35 -4.12
CA VAL A 444 -11.35 -7.64 -4.20
C VAL A 444 -10.45 -8.00 -3.02
N TYR A 445 -10.98 -8.03 -1.80
CA TYR A 445 -10.25 -8.38 -0.59
C TYR A 445 -9.60 -9.77 -0.70
N PHE A 446 -10.37 -10.80 -1.08
CA PHE A 446 -9.86 -12.17 -1.17
C PHE A 446 -9.00 -12.44 -2.41
N THR A 447 -9.10 -11.61 -3.45
CA THR A 447 -8.27 -11.75 -4.66
C THR A 447 -7.06 -10.82 -4.62
N LEU A 448 -7.27 -9.51 -4.83
CA LEU A 448 -6.22 -8.49 -4.77
C LEU A 448 -5.45 -8.56 -3.44
N GLY A 449 -6.14 -8.69 -2.31
CA GLY A 449 -5.48 -8.79 -1.00
C GLY A 449 -4.60 -10.04 -0.86
N TRP A 450 -5.00 -11.17 -1.46
CA TRP A 450 -4.17 -12.38 -1.50
C TRP A 450 -2.92 -12.19 -2.37
N PHE A 451 -3.08 -11.66 -3.58
CA PHE A 451 -1.95 -11.39 -4.47
C PHE A 451 -0.96 -10.41 -3.83
N SER A 452 -1.47 -9.36 -3.20
CA SER A 452 -0.66 -8.40 -2.46
C SER A 452 0.12 -9.06 -1.32
N ALA A 453 -0.53 -9.85 -0.46
CA ALA A 453 0.11 -10.48 0.70
C ALA A 453 1.20 -11.50 0.33
N ASN A 454 1.15 -12.09 -0.87
CA ASN A 454 2.12 -13.10 -1.29
C ASN A 454 3.36 -12.50 -1.97
N SER A 455 3.40 -11.21 -2.27
CA SER A 455 4.50 -10.67 -3.08
C SER A 455 4.81 -9.19 -2.88
N TRP A 456 3.97 -8.44 -2.16
CA TRP A 456 4.16 -7.00 -2.01
C TRP A 456 3.79 -6.45 -0.64
N GLU A 457 2.54 -6.57 -0.18
CA GLU A 457 2.11 -5.90 1.05
C GLU A 457 0.96 -6.69 1.65
N SER A 458 1.00 -6.95 2.96
CA SER A 458 -0.14 -7.58 3.61
C SER A 458 -1.29 -6.60 3.78
N LEU A 459 -2.31 -6.78 2.93
CA LEU A 459 -3.61 -6.12 3.06
C LEU A 459 -4.61 -6.98 3.82
N GLN A 460 -4.14 -7.86 4.71
CA GLN A 460 -5.02 -8.69 5.53
C GLN A 460 -5.41 -7.96 6.82
N PHE A 461 -6.62 -8.20 7.31
CA PHE A 461 -7.02 -7.68 8.62
C PHE A 461 -6.36 -8.47 9.75
N SER A 462 -5.63 -7.77 10.61
CA SER A 462 -5.39 -8.24 11.98
C SER A 462 -6.57 -7.83 12.87
N PRO A 463 -6.81 -8.52 14.00
CA PRO A 463 -7.88 -8.13 14.94
C PRO A 463 -7.81 -6.66 15.36
N ALA A 464 -6.60 -6.12 15.50
CA ALA A 464 -6.35 -4.73 15.86
C ALA A 464 -6.81 -3.71 14.80
N ARG A 465 -6.96 -4.13 13.54
CA ARG A 465 -7.33 -3.25 12.40
C ARG A 465 -8.84 -3.18 12.13
N ILE A 466 -9.64 -4.06 12.72
CA ILE A 466 -11.10 -4.12 12.49
C ILE A 466 -11.80 -2.84 12.98
N ILE A 467 -11.49 -2.39 14.20
CA ILE A 467 -12.09 -1.17 14.77
C ILE A 467 -11.67 0.08 13.96
N PRO A 468 -10.37 0.30 13.67
CA PRO A 468 -9.97 1.40 12.80
C PRO A 468 -10.61 1.38 11.42
N PHE A 469 -10.77 0.19 10.81
CA PHE A 469 -11.47 0.03 9.54
C PHE A 469 -12.92 0.50 9.61
N ILE A 470 -13.67 0.08 10.63
CA ILE A 470 -15.07 0.51 10.83
C ILE A 470 -15.13 2.03 11.01
N GLY A 471 -14.24 2.59 11.82
CA GLY A 471 -14.15 4.05 12.00
C GLY A 471 -13.84 4.79 10.69
N LEU A 472 -12.90 4.27 9.89
CA LEU A 472 -12.58 4.82 8.58
C LEU A 472 -13.77 4.75 7.62
N VAL A 473 -14.54 3.66 7.61
CA VAL A 473 -15.77 3.57 6.81
C VAL A 473 -16.74 4.69 7.17
N LEU A 474 -16.95 4.95 8.46
CA LEU A 474 -17.82 6.04 8.92
C LEU A 474 -17.30 7.43 8.54
N CYS A 475 -15.99 7.64 8.63
CA CYS A 475 -15.36 8.92 8.32
C CYS A 475 -15.28 9.21 6.82
N LEU A 476 -15.03 8.20 5.98
CA LEU A 476 -14.84 8.37 4.54
C LEU A 476 -16.16 8.39 3.76
N LEU A 477 -17.20 7.72 4.26
CA LEU A 477 -18.49 7.60 3.57
C LEU A 477 -19.09 8.97 3.16
N PRO A 478 -19.09 10.02 4.01
CA PRO A 478 -19.60 11.33 3.62
C PRO A 478 -18.89 11.92 2.40
N TYR A 479 -17.56 11.76 2.31
CA TYR A 479 -16.78 12.24 1.17
C TYR A 479 -17.15 11.49 -0.11
N PHE A 480 -17.15 10.16 -0.09
CA PHE A 480 -17.47 9.38 -1.28
C PHE A 480 -18.91 9.56 -1.74
N LEU A 481 -19.86 9.76 -0.81
CA LEU A 481 -21.23 10.14 -1.15
C LEU A 481 -21.28 11.49 -1.86
N ALA A 482 -20.56 12.49 -1.37
CA ALA A 482 -20.47 13.79 -2.00
C ALA A 482 -19.83 13.71 -3.39
N ASP A 483 -18.68 13.04 -3.49
CA ASP A 483 -17.90 12.89 -4.71
C ASP A 483 -18.70 12.20 -5.83
N GLU A 484 -19.28 11.04 -5.52
CA GLU A 484 -20.10 10.28 -6.47
C GLU A 484 -21.37 11.06 -6.85
N CYS A 485 -21.97 11.77 -5.90
CA CYS A 485 -23.13 12.63 -6.14
C CYS A 485 -22.81 13.81 -7.06
N ILE A 486 -21.59 14.36 -7.03
CA ILE A 486 -21.18 15.46 -7.91
C ILE A 486 -20.90 14.94 -9.32
N PHE A 487 -20.06 13.92 -9.45
CA PHE A 487 -19.49 13.54 -10.75
C PHE A 487 -20.31 12.52 -11.52
N ARG A 488 -21.05 11.61 -10.86
CA ARG A 488 -21.87 10.61 -11.58
C ARG A 488 -23.14 11.14 -12.17
N ARG A 489 -23.58 12.32 -11.74
CA ARG A 489 -24.70 12.97 -12.41
C ARG A 489 -24.35 13.42 -13.83
N MET A 490 -23.09 13.37 -14.27
CA MET A 490 -22.71 13.55 -15.67
C MET A 490 -22.48 12.17 -16.33
N PRO A 491 -23.49 11.54 -16.98
CA PRO A 491 -23.40 10.16 -17.46
C PRO A 491 -22.61 10.04 -18.78
N THR A 492 -21.34 10.48 -18.79
CA THR A 492 -20.37 10.28 -19.88
C THR A 492 -18.96 10.25 -19.29
N TRP A 493 -17.95 9.92 -20.12
CA TRP A 493 -16.53 10.05 -19.79
C TRP A 493 -16.14 11.43 -19.22
N ARG A 494 -16.90 12.49 -19.53
CA ARG A 494 -16.68 13.83 -18.97
C ARG A 494 -16.76 13.85 -17.44
N GLY A 495 -17.70 13.13 -16.84
CA GLY A 495 -17.83 13.05 -15.38
C GLY A 495 -16.63 12.36 -14.74
N TYR A 496 -16.12 11.31 -15.37
CA TYR A 496 -14.90 10.63 -14.92
C TYR A 496 -13.67 11.54 -14.98
N PHE A 497 -13.41 12.20 -16.11
CA PHE A 497 -12.25 13.09 -16.25
C PHE A 497 -12.35 14.33 -15.36
N LEU A 498 -13.55 14.88 -15.16
CA LEU A 498 -13.74 15.99 -14.21
C LEU A 498 -13.49 15.55 -12.77
N GLY A 499 -13.97 14.36 -12.38
CA GLY A 499 -13.67 13.77 -11.07
C GLY A 499 -12.18 13.47 -10.90
N LEU A 500 -11.50 12.94 -11.93
CA LEU A 500 -10.06 12.75 -11.88
C LEU A 500 -9.31 14.08 -11.73
N GLY A 501 -9.77 15.13 -12.42
CA GLY A 501 -9.26 16.49 -12.26
C GLY A 501 -9.45 17.04 -10.85
N SER A 502 -10.58 16.76 -10.19
CA SER A 502 -10.75 17.14 -8.77
C SER A 502 -9.80 16.38 -7.86
N LYS A 503 -9.45 15.12 -8.16
CA LYS A 503 -8.41 14.40 -7.41
C LYS A 503 -7.05 15.08 -7.54
N ILE A 504 -6.68 15.61 -8.69
CA ILE A 504 -5.43 16.40 -8.78
C ILE A 504 -5.45 17.57 -7.79
N GLY A 505 -6.60 18.26 -7.67
CA GLY A 505 -6.82 19.31 -6.66
C GLY A 505 -6.71 18.80 -5.22
N LEU A 506 -7.42 17.73 -4.87
CA LEU A 506 -7.33 17.04 -3.57
C LEU A 506 -5.88 16.75 -3.18
N PHE A 507 -5.12 16.15 -4.10
CA PHE A 507 -3.74 15.76 -3.86
C PHE A 507 -2.80 16.96 -3.75
N ALA A 508 -3.06 18.04 -4.50
CA ALA A 508 -2.35 19.31 -4.31
C ALA A 508 -2.61 19.93 -2.93
N VAL A 509 -3.85 19.84 -2.43
CA VAL A 509 -4.21 20.29 -1.07
C VAL A 509 -3.52 19.45 0.00
N LEU A 510 -3.55 18.11 -0.12
CA LEU A 510 -2.85 17.22 0.80
C LEU A 510 -1.34 17.46 0.76
N PHE A 511 -0.75 17.64 -0.42
CA PHE A 511 0.66 18.01 -0.55
C PHE A 511 0.96 19.35 0.15
N GLY A 512 0.11 20.35 -0.02
CA GLY A 512 0.22 21.62 0.70
C GLY A 512 0.16 21.45 2.22
N ALA A 513 -0.74 20.60 2.73
CA ALA A 513 -0.78 20.25 4.15
C ALA A 513 0.51 19.57 4.63
N VAL A 514 1.11 18.70 3.82
CA VAL A 514 2.42 18.11 4.13
C VAL A 514 3.50 19.19 4.22
N MET A 515 3.54 20.15 3.29
CA MET A 515 4.52 21.24 3.34
C MET A 515 4.37 22.12 4.60
N LEU A 516 3.15 22.26 5.13
CA LEU A 516 2.88 23.00 6.36
C LEU A 516 3.27 22.23 7.64
N SER A 517 3.32 20.90 7.59
CA SER A 517 3.67 20.04 8.73
C SER A 517 4.49 18.82 8.30
N PRO A 518 5.71 19.03 7.77
CA PRO A 518 6.50 17.98 7.11
C PRO A 518 6.95 16.90 8.09
N THR A 519 7.18 17.23 9.36
CA THR A 519 7.59 16.27 10.38
C THR A 519 6.49 15.26 10.73
N GLN A 520 5.23 15.68 10.63
CA GLN A 520 4.08 14.85 10.99
C GLN A 520 3.48 14.14 9.78
N LEU A 521 3.31 14.87 8.67
CA LEU A 521 2.61 14.39 7.49
C LEU A 521 3.56 14.00 6.36
N GLY A 522 4.87 14.20 6.49
CA GLY A 522 5.88 13.97 5.45
C GLY A 522 5.77 12.61 4.79
N PHE A 523 5.52 11.57 5.60
CA PHE A 523 5.37 10.21 5.10
C PHE A 523 4.17 10.03 4.16
N LEU A 524 3.13 10.87 4.27
CA LEU A 524 1.97 10.81 3.37
C LEU A 524 2.38 10.96 1.90
N ILE A 525 3.44 11.72 1.58
CA ILE A 525 3.94 11.89 0.20
C ILE A 525 4.23 10.53 -0.46
N ILE A 526 4.75 9.56 0.29
CA ILE A 526 5.13 8.25 -0.24
C ILE A 526 3.89 7.44 -0.66
N ILE A 527 2.77 7.56 0.07
CA ILE A 527 1.55 6.80 -0.21
C ILE A 527 0.58 7.51 -1.17
N LEU A 528 0.69 8.83 -1.32
CA LEU A 528 -0.20 9.60 -2.20
C LEU A 528 -0.29 9.03 -3.63
N PRO A 529 0.80 8.67 -4.33
CA PRO A 529 0.72 8.07 -5.66
C PRO A 529 -0.14 6.80 -5.72
N VAL A 530 -0.06 5.96 -4.68
CA VAL A 530 -0.87 4.72 -4.58
C VAL A 530 -2.35 5.07 -4.38
N LEU A 531 -2.67 6.02 -3.49
CA LEU A 531 -4.05 6.47 -3.31
C LEU A 531 -4.62 7.11 -4.59
N PHE A 532 -3.82 7.85 -5.34
CA PHE A 532 -4.24 8.44 -6.61
C PHE A 532 -4.55 7.35 -7.64
N LEU A 533 -3.70 6.33 -7.75
CA LEU A 533 -3.94 5.18 -8.62
C LEU A 533 -5.24 4.46 -8.24
N LEU A 534 -5.50 4.29 -6.93
CA LEU A 534 -6.76 3.73 -6.44
C LEU A 534 -7.97 4.57 -6.88
N PHE A 535 -7.90 5.91 -6.77
CA PHE A 535 -8.96 6.79 -7.25
C PHE A 535 -9.17 6.66 -8.77
N ALA A 536 -8.10 6.57 -9.55
CA ALA A 536 -8.18 6.43 -11.00
C ALA A 536 -8.83 5.10 -11.42
N VAL A 537 -8.38 3.98 -10.82
CA VAL A 537 -8.86 2.63 -11.13
C VAL A 537 -10.29 2.43 -10.62
N PHE A 538 -10.56 2.71 -9.34
CA PHE A 538 -11.90 2.53 -8.79
C PHE A 538 -12.88 3.61 -9.25
N GLY A 539 -12.39 4.74 -9.77
CA GLY A 539 -13.20 5.70 -10.53
C GLY A 539 -13.74 5.12 -11.84
N LEU A 540 -12.99 4.24 -12.53
CA LEU A 540 -13.48 3.52 -13.72
C LEU A 540 -14.48 2.42 -13.33
N VAL A 541 -14.19 1.67 -12.26
CA VAL A 541 -15.14 0.69 -11.70
C VAL A 541 -16.45 1.36 -11.32
N SER A 542 -16.37 2.51 -10.66
CA SER A 542 -17.53 3.31 -10.29
C SER A 542 -18.30 3.83 -11.52
N LEU A 543 -17.60 4.30 -12.58
CA LEU A 543 -18.25 4.67 -13.85
C LEU A 543 -19.04 3.49 -14.45
N TRP A 544 -18.41 2.32 -14.49
CA TRP A 544 -19.03 1.09 -14.97
C TRP A 544 -20.28 0.73 -14.17
N LEU A 545 -20.17 0.67 -12.84
CA LEU A 545 -21.29 0.35 -11.95
C LEU A 545 -22.42 1.37 -12.07
N PHE A 546 -22.08 2.65 -12.28
CA PHE A 546 -23.07 3.69 -12.53
C PHE A 546 -23.82 3.46 -13.84
N TRP A 547 -23.16 3.13 -14.94
CA TRP A 547 -23.83 2.75 -16.19
C TRP A 547 -24.69 1.50 -16.05
N LEU A 548 -24.25 0.58 -15.17
CA LEU A 548 -24.96 -0.65 -14.93
C LEU A 548 -26.22 -0.45 -14.08
N MET A 549 -26.19 0.41 -13.06
CA MET A 549 -27.25 0.51 -12.03
C MET A 549 -27.96 1.87 -11.98
N HIS A 550 -27.34 2.94 -12.46
CA HIS A 550 -27.79 4.34 -12.33
C HIS A 550 -27.97 4.79 -10.87
N ASP A 551 -27.14 4.25 -9.97
CA ASP A 551 -27.12 4.56 -8.54
C ASP A 551 -25.70 4.94 -8.11
N PHE A 552 -25.56 6.02 -7.36
CA PHE A 552 -24.27 6.53 -6.91
C PHE A 552 -23.93 6.09 -5.47
N VAL A 553 -24.92 5.62 -4.70
CA VAL A 553 -24.75 5.23 -3.29
C VAL A 553 -23.98 3.91 -3.22
N THR A 554 -24.35 2.92 -4.02
CA THR A 554 -23.61 1.66 -4.13
C THR A 554 -22.14 1.90 -4.48
N ASN A 555 -21.86 2.84 -5.40
CA ASN A 555 -20.50 3.20 -5.79
C ASN A 555 -19.72 3.86 -4.65
N ALA A 556 -20.37 4.77 -3.93
CA ALA A 556 -19.78 5.47 -2.79
C ALA A 556 -19.43 4.50 -1.66
N VAL A 557 -20.32 3.55 -1.36
CA VAL A 557 -20.08 2.51 -0.35
C VAL A 557 -18.92 1.60 -0.77
N LEU A 558 -18.89 1.13 -2.03
CA LEU A 558 -17.78 0.28 -2.51
C LEU A 558 -16.43 0.99 -2.38
N GLN A 559 -16.33 2.24 -2.86
CA GLN A 559 -15.09 3.01 -2.75
C GLN A 559 -14.71 3.27 -1.29
N THR A 560 -15.69 3.58 -0.44
CA THR A 560 -15.45 3.77 1.00
C THR A 560 -14.82 2.51 1.61
N LEU A 561 -15.36 1.33 1.34
CA LEU A 561 -14.83 0.06 1.84
C LEU A 561 -13.39 -0.18 1.36
N ILE A 562 -13.11 0.06 0.08
CA ILE A 562 -11.76 -0.15 -0.49
C ILE A 562 -10.74 0.81 0.11
N PHE A 563 -11.06 2.11 0.17
CA PHE A 563 -10.13 3.11 0.71
C PHE A 563 -9.95 2.95 2.23
N ALA A 564 -11.02 2.68 2.97
CA ALA A 564 -10.93 2.39 4.39
C ALA A 564 -10.06 1.16 4.66
N TRP A 565 -10.20 0.11 3.85
CA TRP A 565 -9.40 -1.11 3.97
C TRP A 565 -7.91 -0.84 3.73
N VAL A 566 -7.57 -0.17 2.63
CA VAL A 566 -6.18 0.16 2.30
C VAL A 566 -5.57 1.04 3.40
N ILE A 567 -6.24 2.12 3.80
CA ILE A 567 -5.74 3.02 4.86
C ILE A 567 -5.58 2.26 6.20
N ALA A 568 -6.53 1.38 6.54
CA ALA A 568 -6.47 0.58 7.76
C ALA A 568 -5.31 -0.41 7.79
N CYS A 569 -4.89 -0.94 6.63
CA CYS A 569 -3.79 -1.90 6.54
C CYS A 569 -2.41 -1.25 6.43
N PHE A 570 -2.29 -0.10 5.73
CA PHE A 570 -1.01 0.54 5.49
C PHE A 570 -0.44 1.26 6.73
N PHE A 571 -1.27 1.94 7.51
CA PHE A 571 -0.75 2.77 8.60
C PHE A 571 -0.58 1.98 9.91
N PRO A 572 0.43 2.33 10.73
CA PRO A 572 0.62 1.69 12.02
C PRO A 572 -0.56 1.91 12.97
N VAL A 573 -0.96 0.83 13.64
CA VAL A 573 -1.91 0.87 14.75
C VAL A 573 -1.20 1.34 16.01
N VAL A 574 -1.71 2.38 16.66
CA VAL A 574 -1.15 3.04 17.86
C VAL A 574 -1.97 2.81 19.12
#